data_AF-A0A812IE48-F1
#
_entry.id   AF-A0A812IE48-F1
#
_cell.length_a   1.000
_cell.length_b   1.000
_cell.length_c   1.000
_cell.angle_alpha   90.00
_cell.angle_beta   90.00
_cell.angle_gamma   90.00
#
_symmetry.space_group_name_H-M   'P 1'
#
loop_
_entity.id
_entity.type
_entity.pdbx_description
1 polymer ?
#
loop_
_entity_poly.entity_id
_entity_poly.type
_entity_poly.pdbx_seq_one_letter_code
_entity_poly.pdbx_strand_id
1 'polypeptide(L)'
;MVLGLLLSDLNRLRVHDQVYVIVQATVFLPISLVICVVEWSRGTRRKPQLAIAGDARDQHAVRVAKIAADVRSQAKEGGLFTSRPDRERISSRITPPRKRTVDTSQLKNIVQVDTEKGVVCVEPRLRMVELSHYLLRQGYTVPCVPELDDLTVGGLLMGCGIESTSWKYGMFNEICNSYELVTCAGEVLQVTPESDKELFYTLPWSHGTHGILVAATLRIIPAKPYVKLQLSHCADRDTLCEQLQSAVKGGDHEFVEGLAFNRNSAVVMKGTFADSPKDGVPFLSLGRWYDRWFFKQVEAIKDGQVYMRTDEYLHRHSKSIFWELSYLQPWGNTPLFRYLLGWVNPLNIALVKSYQPEFTMRYYCDVNVIQDYLIPITELKPMLDLGDEALGVYPIWLCPYLNKHHEVVSIHHPHSKDKDVMYIDAARLGKWVRGFNPRKP
;
A
#
# COMPACT_ATOMS: atom_id res chain seq x y z
N MET A 1 20.19 33.03 -3.07
CA MET A 1 19.61 32.31 -4.23
C MET A 1 18.75 31.11 -3.80
N VAL A 2 19.24 30.20 -2.94
CA VAL A 2 18.49 29.03 -2.43
C VAL A 2 17.21 29.40 -1.66
N LEU A 3 17.29 30.37 -0.75
CA LEU A 3 16.11 30.89 -0.04
C LEU A 3 15.08 31.51 -1.01
N GLY A 4 15.56 32.13 -2.10
CA GLY A 4 14.71 32.76 -3.11
C GLY A 4 13.91 31.76 -3.95
N LEU A 5 14.49 30.60 -4.28
CA LEU A 5 13.78 29.51 -4.97
C LEU A 5 12.75 28.82 -4.05
N LEU A 6 13.11 28.60 -2.78
CA LEU A 6 12.17 28.08 -1.77
C LEU A 6 11.00 29.04 -1.53
N LEU A 7 11.26 30.34 -1.45
CA LEU A 7 10.25 31.38 -1.29
C LEU A 7 9.39 31.56 -2.55
N SER A 8 9.96 31.41 -3.75
CA SER A 8 9.18 31.51 -4.99
C SER A 8 8.17 30.37 -5.17
N ASP A 9 8.52 29.16 -4.72
CA ASP A 9 7.58 28.02 -4.76
C ASP A 9 6.52 28.13 -3.65
N LEU A 10 6.87 28.65 -2.46
CA LEU A 10 5.90 28.94 -1.39
C LEU A 10 4.88 30.00 -1.81
N ASN A 11 5.29 31.06 -2.50
CA ASN A 11 4.40 32.15 -2.93
C ASN A 11 3.32 31.72 -3.93
N ARG A 12 3.44 30.52 -4.54
CA ARG A 12 2.42 29.93 -5.42
C ARG A 12 1.33 29.18 -4.67
N LEU A 13 1.50 28.97 -3.37
CA LEU A 13 0.55 28.25 -2.51
C LEU A 13 -0.41 29.23 -1.82
N ARG A 14 -1.61 28.77 -1.44
CA ARG A 14 -2.53 29.57 -0.61
C ARG A 14 -1.92 29.78 0.78
N VAL A 15 -2.31 30.85 1.48
CA VAL A 15 -1.77 31.18 2.81
C VAL A 15 -1.87 30.01 3.80
N HIS A 16 -2.98 29.28 3.80
CA HIS A 16 -3.14 28.08 4.64
C HIS A 16 -2.16 26.96 4.27
N ASP A 17 -1.91 26.74 2.97
CA ASP A 17 -0.93 25.77 2.49
C ASP A 17 0.49 26.19 2.87
N GLN A 18 0.81 27.49 2.80
CA GLN A 18 2.10 28.02 3.24
C GLN A 18 2.32 27.76 4.74
N VAL A 19 1.34 28.07 5.58
CA VAL A 19 1.42 27.80 7.03
C VAL A 19 1.60 26.31 7.28
N TYR A 20 0.84 25.46 6.58
CA TYR A 20 0.98 24.01 6.69
C TYR A 20 2.39 23.53 6.34
N VAL A 21 2.92 23.96 5.18
CA VAL A 21 4.27 23.60 4.72
C VAL A 21 5.36 24.14 5.65
N ILE A 22 5.22 25.36 6.16
CA ILE A 22 6.16 25.95 7.12
C ILE A 22 6.18 25.14 8.40
N VAL A 23 5.02 24.78 8.95
CA VAL A 23 4.94 23.96 10.17
C VAL A 23 5.57 22.57 9.93
N GLN A 24 5.29 21.95 8.79
CA GLN A 24 5.91 20.67 8.41
C GLN A 24 7.44 20.76 8.33
N ALA A 25 7.96 21.79 7.68
CA ALA A 25 9.40 21.95 7.48
C ALA A 25 10.16 22.40 8.73
N THR A 26 9.57 23.25 9.57
CA THR A 26 10.25 23.83 10.73
C THR A 26 10.05 23.05 12.03
N VAL A 27 9.00 22.23 12.12
CA VAL A 27 8.69 21.45 13.33
C VAL A 27 8.80 19.94 13.07
N PHE A 28 8.11 19.42 12.06
CA PHE A 28 8.04 17.96 11.86
C PHE A 28 9.28 17.37 11.23
N LEU A 29 9.90 18.07 10.27
CA LEU A 29 11.12 17.58 9.67
C LEU A 29 12.27 17.46 10.69
N PRO A 30 12.53 18.45 11.58
CA PRO A 30 13.51 18.32 12.65
C PRO A 30 13.15 17.27 13.71
N ILE A 31 11.89 17.12 14.10
CA ILE A 31 11.48 16.06 15.04
C ILE A 31 11.68 14.69 14.41
N SER A 32 11.27 14.52 13.15
CA SER A 32 11.49 13.29 12.37
C SER A 32 12.99 13.00 12.24
N LEU A 33 13.82 14.02 12.03
CA LEU A 33 15.27 13.93 12.02
C LEU A 33 15.82 13.37 13.34
N VAL A 34 15.41 13.98 14.47
CA VAL A 34 15.83 13.56 15.82
C VAL A 34 15.41 12.12 16.08
N ILE A 35 14.16 11.77 15.76
CA ILE A 35 13.67 10.39 15.92
C ILE A 35 14.47 9.44 15.04
N CYS A 36 14.70 9.77 13.77
CA CYS A 36 15.51 8.95 12.86
C CYS A 36 16.93 8.73 13.41
N VAL A 37 17.57 9.77 13.94
CA VAL A 37 18.90 9.67 14.55
C VAL A 37 18.87 8.80 15.80
N VAL A 38 17.85 8.94 16.65
CA VAL A 38 17.65 8.12 17.85
C VAL A 38 17.39 6.66 17.49
N GLU A 39 16.57 6.38 16.48
CA GLU A 39 16.30 5.03 16.01
C GLU A 39 17.54 4.39 15.37
N TRP A 40 18.32 5.18 14.63
CA TRP A 40 19.57 4.71 14.05
C TRP A 40 20.61 4.40 15.12
N SER A 41 20.76 5.27 16.13
CA SER A 41 21.69 5.04 17.25
C SER A 41 21.28 3.86 18.12
N ARG A 42 19.97 3.62 18.27
CA ARG A 42 19.42 2.43 18.95
C ARG A 42 19.44 1.17 18.09
N GLY A 43 19.86 1.25 16.83
CA GLY A 43 19.84 0.13 15.90
C GLY A 43 18.44 -0.33 15.49
N THR A 44 17.38 0.40 15.85
CA THR A 44 15.97 0.06 15.52
C THR A 44 15.61 0.40 14.08
N ARG A 45 16.42 1.24 13.40
CA ARG A 45 16.33 1.46 11.94
C ARG A 45 17.16 0.46 11.11
N ARG A 46 17.86 -0.49 11.74
CA ARG A 46 18.46 -1.61 10.99
C ARG A 46 17.34 -2.39 10.32
N LYS A 47 17.56 -2.88 9.09
CA LYS A 47 16.61 -3.79 8.43
C LYS A 47 16.19 -4.83 9.48
N PRO A 48 14.88 -4.93 9.82
CA PRO A 48 14.44 -5.81 10.89
C PRO A 48 15.06 -7.18 10.66
N GLN A 49 15.86 -7.63 11.64
CA GLN A 49 16.26 -9.02 11.68
C GLN A 49 15.01 -9.79 12.02
N LEU A 50 14.34 -10.23 10.97
CA LEU A 50 13.18 -11.07 11.09
C LEU A 50 13.65 -12.35 11.78
N ALA A 51 13.26 -12.52 13.04
CA ALA A 51 13.54 -13.74 13.76
C ALA A 51 12.63 -14.82 13.18
N ILE A 52 13.16 -15.64 12.28
CA ILE A 52 12.68 -17.02 12.21
C ILE A 52 13.51 -17.77 13.23
N ALA A 53 13.13 -17.59 14.48
CA ALA A 53 13.63 -18.46 15.51
C ALA A 53 12.97 -19.83 15.29
N GLY A 54 13.72 -20.92 15.53
CA GLY A 54 13.20 -22.29 15.36
C GLY A 54 11.95 -22.57 16.22
N ASP A 55 11.68 -21.72 17.21
CA ASP A 55 10.53 -21.75 18.11
C ASP A 55 9.39 -20.78 17.67
N ALA A 56 9.44 -20.16 16.49
CA ALA A 56 8.45 -19.16 16.07
C ALA A 56 7.00 -19.68 16.09
N ARG A 57 6.80 -20.97 15.80
CA ARG A 57 5.49 -21.66 15.92
C ARG A 57 5.05 -21.83 17.37
N ASP A 58 5.96 -22.26 18.24
CA ASP A 58 5.66 -22.47 19.65
C ASP A 58 5.33 -21.13 20.33
N GLN A 59 6.12 -20.09 20.03
CA GLN A 59 5.83 -18.74 20.52
C GLN A 59 4.52 -18.20 19.95
N HIS A 60 4.18 -18.52 18.70
CA HIS A 60 2.90 -18.14 18.11
C HIS A 60 1.74 -18.77 18.88
N ALA A 61 1.79 -20.08 19.14
CA ALA A 61 0.77 -20.77 19.92
C ALA A 61 0.60 -20.16 21.34
N VAL A 62 1.70 -19.79 22.01
CA VAL A 62 1.65 -19.10 23.30
C VAL A 62 0.97 -17.73 23.20
N ARG A 63 1.29 -16.94 22.16
CA ARG A 63 0.65 -15.63 21.92
C ARG A 63 -0.85 -15.77 21.64
N VAL A 64 -1.24 -16.75 20.81
CA VAL A 64 -2.65 -17.03 20.49
C VAL A 64 -3.42 -17.45 21.73
N ALA A 65 -2.87 -18.35 22.55
CA ALA A 65 -3.49 -18.80 23.79
C ALA A 65 -3.75 -17.63 24.76
N LYS A 66 -2.79 -16.69 24.87
CA LYS A 66 -2.95 -15.46 25.66
C LYS A 66 -4.07 -14.57 25.10
N ILE A 67 -4.08 -14.31 23.80
CA ILE A 67 -5.12 -13.50 23.14
C ILE A 67 -6.51 -14.12 23.36
N ALA A 68 -6.62 -15.44 23.20
CA ALA A 68 -7.86 -16.18 23.45
C ALA A 68 -8.33 -16.05 24.90
N ALA A 69 -7.42 -16.16 25.88
CA ALA A 69 -7.74 -15.94 27.29
C ALA A 69 -8.17 -14.49 27.58
N ASP A 70 -7.47 -13.50 27.00
CA ASP A 70 -7.80 -12.08 27.13
C ASP A 70 -9.19 -11.78 26.56
N VAL A 71 -9.53 -12.35 25.40
CA VAL A 71 -10.88 -12.25 24.82
C VAL A 71 -11.93 -12.84 25.76
N ARG A 72 -11.73 -14.07 26.27
CA ARG A 72 -12.66 -14.71 27.22
C ARG A 72 -12.87 -13.87 28.48
N SER A 73 -11.81 -13.28 29.02
CA SER A 73 -11.89 -12.43 30.22
C SER A 73 -12.69 -11.13 29.99
N GLN A 74 -12.78 -10.69 28.73
CA GLN A 74 -13.45 -9.45 28.33
C GLN A 74 -14.79 -9.68 27.62
N ALA A 75 -15.21 -10.94 27.47
CA ALA A 75 -16.45 -11.37 26.82
C ALA A 75 -17.67 -10.84 27.59
N LYS A 76 -18.14 -9.67 27.18
CA LYS A 76 -19.35 -8.98 27.67
C LYS A 76 -19.99 -8.24 26.50
N GLU A 77 -21.27 -7.87 26.63
CA GLU A 77 -21.98 -7.08 25.62
C GLU A 77 -21.18 -5.85 25.14
N GLY A 78 -21.22 -5.59 23.82
CA GLY A 78 -20.52 -4.50 23.13
C GLY A 78 -19.26 -4.95 22.36
N GLY A 79 -18.65 -4.02 21.62
CA GLY A 79 -17.45 -4.31 20.81
C GLY A 79 -16.17 -4.52 21.63
N LEU A 80 -15.31 -5.42 21.12
CA LEU A 80 -13.94 -5.65 21.57
C LEU A 80 -13.02 -5.34 20.39
N PHE A 81 -11.94 -4.59 20.63
CA PHE A 81 -11.06 -4.11 19.57
C PHE A 81 -9.63 -4.60 19.78
N THR A 82 -8.77 -4.50 18.76
CA THR A 82 -7.33 -4.64 19.00
C THR A 82 -6.76 -3.39 19.67
N SER A 83 -5.66 -3.54 20.39
CA SER A 83 -4.89 -2.43 20.98
C SER A 83 -4.16 -1.56 19.95
N ARG A 84 -4.26 -1.90 18.65
CA ARG A 84 -3.53 -1.21 17.57
C ARG A 84 -3.82 0.29 17.60
N PRO A 85 -2.81 1.14 17.86
CA PRO A 85 -2.99 2.59 17.89
C PRO A 85 -3.51 3.13 16.55
N ASP A 86 -4.37 4.14 16.61
CA ASP A 86 -4.98 4.74 15.42
C ASP A 86 -3.94 5.31 14.43
N ARG A 87 -2.84 5.84 14.97
CA ARG A 87 -1.68 6.34 14.21
C ARG A 87 -1.01 5.28 13.33
N GLU A 88 -1.09 3.99 13.70
CA GLU A 88 -0.50 2.89 12.93
C GLU A 88 -1.40 2.44 11.77
N ARG A 89 -2.58 3.04 11.58
CA ARG A 89 -3.47 2.73 10.47
C ARG A 89 -3.16 3.64 9.29
N ILE A 90 -3.17 3.07 8.08
CA ILE A 90 -3.15 3.85 6.83
C ILE A 90 -4.58 4.25 6.48
N SER A 91 -5.18 5.07 7.36
CA SER A 91 -6.50 5.68 7.16
C SER A 91 -6.50 7.09 7.74
N SER A 92 -7.25 8.00 7.14
CA SER A 92 -7.52 9.35 7.65
C SER A 92 -8.71 9.38 8.62
N ARG A 93 -9.40 8.25 8.83
CA ARG A 93 -10.59 8.19 9.68
C ARG A 93 -10.24 8.47 11.14
N ILE A 94 -10.89 9.48 11.70
CA ILE A 94 -10.89 9.76 13.13
C ILE A 94 -11.90 8.80 13.78
N THR A 95 -11.43 7.93 14.67
CA THR A 95 -12.30 6.99 15.40
C THR A 95 -12.47 7.41 16.86
N PRO A 96 -13.65 7.14 17.46
CA PRO A 96 -13.82 7.38 18.88
C PRO A 96 -12.88 6.48 19.71
N PRO A 97 -12.54 6.89 20.94
CA PRO A 97 -11.72 6.08 21.84
C PRO A 97 -12.31 4.68 22.02
N ARG A 98 -11.46 3.66 21.90
CA ARG A 98 -11.83 2.26 22.10
C ARG A 98 -11.86 1.96 23.60
N LYS A 99 -12.99 1.49 24.11
CA LYS A 99 -13.18 1.25 25.56
C LYS A 99 -12.53 -0.05 26.04
N ARG A 100 -12.51 -1.09 25.19
CA ARG A 100 -11.95 -2.41 25.50
C ARG A 100 -11.05 -2.86 24.38
N THR A 101 -9.87 -3.36 24.72
CA THR A 101 -8.88 -3.77 23.74
C THR A 101 -8.16 -5.06 24.12
N VAL A 102 -7.75 -5.82 23.12
CA VAL A 102 -6.86 -6.99 23.25
C VAL A 102 -5.53 -6.67 22.60
N ASP A 103 -4.42 -7.00 23.28
CA ASP A 103 -3.10 -6.71 22.76
C ASP A 103 -2.65 -7.72 21.70
N THR A 104 -2.53 -7.26 20.46
CA THR A 104 -2.01 -8.03 19.33
C THR A 104 -0.66 -7.51 18.83
N SER A 105 -0.02 -6.60 19.59
CA SER A 105 1.19 -5.88 19.17
C SER A 105 2.38 -6.77 18.83
N GLN A 106 2.44 -7.97 19.40
CA GLN A 106 3.52 -8.95 19.22
C GLN A 106 3.33 -9.89 18.02
N LEU A 107 2.16 -9.86 17.36
CA LEU A 107 1.85 -10.70 16.21
C LEU A 107 2.51 -10.18 14.93
N LYS A 108 3.85 -10.25 14.84
CA LYS A 108 4.69 -9.62 13.80
C LYS A 108 5.66 -10.60 13.11
N ASN A 109 5.48 -11.90 13.27
CA ASN A 109 6.46 -12.90 12.83
C ASN A 109 6.02 -13.64 11.57
N ILE A 110 7.00 -14.19 10.86
CA ILE A 110 6.78 -15.30 9.94
C ILE A 110 6.80 -16.58 10.78
N VAL A 111 5.68 -17.30 10.79
CA VAL A 111 5.47 -18.51 11.60
C VAL A 111 6.10 -19.73 10.95
N GLN A 112 5.96 -19.86 9.64
CA GLN A 112 6.48 -20.97 8.85
C GLN A 112 6.63 -20.58 7.39
N VAL A 113 7.65 -21.11 6.72
CA VAL A 113 7.77 -21.10 5.26
C VAL A 113 7.86 -22.55 4.81
N ASP A 114 7.06 -22.91 3.80
CA ASP A 114 7.05 -24.24 3.19
C ASP A 114 7.15 -24.05 1.67
N THR A 115 8.38 -24.15 1.15
CA THR A 115 8.67 -23.94 -0.27
C THR A 115 8.21 -25.09 -1.14
N GLU A 116 8.03 -26.29 -0.57
CA GLU A 116 7.50 -27.46 -1.29
C GLU A 116 6.00 -27.30 -1.54
N LYS A 117 5.26 -26.83 -0.54
CA LYS A 117 3.84 -26.49 -0.68
C LYS A 117 3.60 -25.13 -1.32
N GLY A 118 4.65 -24.31 -1.47
CA GLY A 118 4.55 -22.96 -2.01
C GLY A 118 3.72 -22.03 -1.12
N VAL A 119 3.91 -22.10 0.21
CA VAL A 119 3.18 -21.25 1.17
C VAL A 119 4.07 -20.64 2.25
N VAL A 120 3.59 -19.53 2.82
CA VAL A 120 4.15 -18.88 4.00
C VAL A 120 3.03 -18.58 5.01
N CYS A 121 3.20 -19.02 6.25
CA CYS A 121 2.31 -18.67 7.36
C CYS A 121 2.89 -17.49 8.13
N VAL A 122 2.09 -16.44 8.33
CA VAL A 122 2.51 -15.16 8.90
C VAL A 122 1.50 -14.61 9.89
N GLU A 123 2.00 -13.84 10.84
CA GLU A 123 1.16 -13.10 11.79
C GLU A 123 0.67 -11.76 11.19
N PRO A 124 -0.53 -11.29 11.57
CA PRO A 124 -1.25 -10.20 10.91
C PRO A 124 -0.57 -8.83 10.96
N ARG A 125 0.30 -8.56 11.95
CA ARG A 125 1.01 -7.28 12.04
C ARG A 125 2.38 -7.30 11.38
N LEU A 126 2.78 -8.41 10.75
CA LEU A 126 3.96 -8.44 9.89
C LEU A 126 3.74 -7.42 8.76
N ARG A 127 4.74 -6.57 8.51
CA ARG A 127 4.66 -5.57 7.44
C ARG A 127 5.05 -6.17 6.09
N MET A 128 4.52 -5.59 5.01
CA MET A 128 4.82 -6.06 3.65
C MET A 128 6.31 -5.97 3.33
N VAL A 129 6.99 -4.88 3.75
CA VAL A 129 8.45 -4.73 3.57
C VAL A 129 9.28 -5.79 4.31
N GLU A 130 8.76 -6.33 5.40
CA GLU A 130 9.41 -7.39 6.17
C GLU A 130 9.24 -8.73 5.47
N LEU A 131 8.02 -9.02 5.03
CA LEU A 131 7.68 -10.24 4.30
C LEU A 131 8.40 -10.33 2.95
N SER A 132 8.34 -9.28 2.13
CA SER A 132 8.94 -9.25 0.79
C SER A 132 10.46 -9.42 0.86
N HIS A 133 11.15 -8.66 1.71
CA HIS A 133 12.60 -8.77 1.86
C HIS A 133 13.04 -10.13 2.38
N TYR A 134 12.26 -10.75 3.26
CA TYR A 134 12.55 -12.09 3.73
C TYR A 134 12.43 -13.11 2.59
N LEU A 135 11.30 -13.11 1.86
CA LEU A 135 11.06 -14.08 0.78
C LEU A 135 12.01 -13.89 -0.40
N LEU A 136 12.33 -12.65 -0.77
CA LEU A 136 13.21 -12.35 -1.91
C LEU A 136 14.63 -12.89 -1.69
N ARG A 137 15.12 -12.92 -0.45
CA ARG A 137 16.41 -13.54 -0.12
C ARG A 137 16.43 -15.05 -0.37
N GLN A 138 15.26 -15.67 -0.42
CA GLN A 138 15.06 -17.09 -0.70
C GLN A 138 14.64 -17.34 -2.15
N GLY A 139 14.57 -16.30 -2.99
CA GLY A 139 14.13 -16.41 -4.38
C GLY A 139 12.62 -16.48 -4.56
N TYR A 140 11.83 -16.03 -3.57
CA TYR A 140 10.37 -16.05 -3.60
C TYR A 140 9.75 -14.67 -3.37
N THR A 141 8.47 -14.54 -3.69
CA THR A 141 7.60 -13.43 -3.29
C THR A 141 6.19 -13.96 -3.09
N VAL A 142 5.30 -13.19 -2.45
CA VAL A 142 3.86 -13.45 -2.55
C VAL A 142 3.35 -12.96 -3.91
N PRO A 143 2.31 -13.58 -4.52
CA PRO A 143 1.86 -13.22 -5.86
C PRO A 143 1.36 -11.78 -6.02
N CYS A 144 0.81 -11.18 -4.96
CA CYS A 144 0.37 -9.79 -4.90
C CYS A 144 1.07 -9.11 -3.73
N VAL A 145 1.81 -8.01 -3.98
CA VAL A 145 2.60 -7.31 -2.95
C VAL A 145 2.18 -5.83 -2.94
N PRO A 146 1.13 -5.46 -2.18
CA PRO A 146 0.82 -4.06 -1.99
C PRO A 146 2.04 -3.29 -1.48
N GLU A 147 2.32 -2.17 -2.11
CA GLU A 147 3.66 -1.63 -2.28
C GLU A 147 4.13 -0.73 -1.12
N LEU A 148 3.23 -0.19 -0.30
CA LEU A 148 3.62 0.65 0.82
C LEU A 148 4.22 -0.17 1.97
N ASP A 149 5.44 0.21 2.38
CA ASP A 149 6.25 -0.53 3.35
C ASP A 149 5.52 -0.84 4.68
N ASP A 150 4.75 0.12 5.19
CA ASP A 150 4.09 0.06 6.51
C ASP A 150 2.75 -0.67 6.50
N LEU A 151 2.27 -1.14 5.33
CA LEU A 151 1.06 -1.97 5.26
C LEU A 151 1.31 -3.31 5.94
N THR A 152 0.33 -3.76 6.72
CA THR A 152 0.39 -5.02 7.47
C THR A 152 -0.44 -6.09 6.78
N VAL A 153 0.03 -7.34 6.78
CA VAL A 153 -0.67 -8.48 6.16
C VAL A 153 -2.16 -8.55 6.55
N GLY A 154 -2.47 -8.48 7.85
CA GLY A 154 -3.85 -8.55 8.32
C GLY A 154 -4.71 -7.36 7.89
N GLY A 155 -4.11 -6.18 7.73
CA GLY A 155 -4.80 -5.00 7.23
C GLY A 155 -5.21 -5.14 5.77
N LEU A 156 -4.35 -5.75 4.95
CA LEU A 156 -4.61 -6.02 3.54
C LEU A 156 -5.59 -7.17 3.36
N LEU A 157 -5.49 -8.22 4.17
CA LEU A 157 -6.41 -9.36 4.13
C LEU A 157 -7.83 -8.98 4.54
N MET A 158 -7.99 -8.16 5.58
CA MET A 158 -9.30 -7.77 6.12
C MET A 158 -9.84 -6.47 5.49
N GLY A 159 -9.02 -5.78 4.72
CA GLY A 159 -9.38 -4.56 3.97
C GLY A 159 -9.33 -4.84 2.47
N CYS A 160 -8.62 -3.98 1.76
CA CYS A 160 -8.32 -4.13 0.34
C CYS A 160 -6.81 -4.27 0.14
N GLY A 161 -6.42 -5.02 -0.90
CA GLY A 161 -5.04 -5.09 -1.37
C GLY A 161 -5.02 -5.40 -2.86
N ILE A 162 -4.76 -4.38 -3.67
CA ILE A 162 -4.61 -4.47 -5.12
C ILE A 162 -3.20 -4.00 -5.44
N GLU A 163 -2.59 -4.59 -6.47
CA GLU A 163 -1.27 -4.22 -6.94
C GLU A 163 -1.11 -4.59 -8.42
N SER A 164 -0.05 -4.13 -9.07
CA SER A 164 0.30 -4.37 -10.46
C SER A 164 0.27 -5.83 -10.94
N THR A 165 0.26 -6.83 -10.06
CA THR A 165 0.07 -8.24 -10.45
C THR A 165 -1.36 -8.75 -10.29
N SER A 166 -2.26 -7.95 -9.74
CA SER A 166 -3.63 -8.33 -9.41
C SER A 166 -4.48 -8.65 -10.63
N TRP A 167 -4.14 -8.13 -11.81
CA TRP A 167 -4.78 -8.55 -13.07
C TRP A 167 -4.59 -10.06 -13.34
N LYS A 168 -3.49 -10.63 -12.86
CA LYS A 168 -3.11 -12.05 -13.03
C LYS A 168 -3.44 -12.89 -11.80
N TYR A 169 -3.12 -12.39 -10.61
CA TYR A 169 -3.25 -13.17 -9.38
C TYR A 169 -4.51 -12.87 -8.56
N GLY A 170 -5.21 -11.79 -8.86
CA GLY A 170 -6.32 -11.30 -8.07
C GLY A 170 -5.90 -10.38 -6.93
N MET A 171 -6.84 -10.05 -6.05
CA MET A 171 -6.57 -9.24 -4.86
C MET A 171 -5.72 -10.00 -3.83
N PHE A 172 -5.15 -9.27 -2.85
CA PHE A 172 -4.28 -9.83 -1.82
C PHE A 172 -4.95 -10.89 -0.95
N ASN A 173 -6.26 -10.77 -0.69
CA ASN A 173 -7.01 -11.81 0.00
C ASN A 173 -7.16 -13.10 -0.84
N GLU A 174 -7.09 -13.02 -2.16
CA GLU A 174 -7.25 -14.17 -3.08
C GLU A 174 -5.96 -15.00 -3.20
N ILE A 175 -4.88 -14.59 -2.53
CA ILE A 175 -3.66 -15.40 -2.38
C ILE A 175 -3.58 -16.10 -1.01
N CYS A 176 -4.57 -15.90 -0.14
CA CYS A 176 -4.68 -16.58 1.14
C CYS A 176 -5.26 -17.97 0.96
N ASN A 177 -4.65 -18.98 1.61
CA ASN A 177 -5.14 -20.35 1.64
C ASN A 177 -5.89 -20.66 2.93
N SER A 178 -5.56 -19.99 4.04
CA SER A 178 -6.19 -20.24 5.33
C SER A 178 -6.01 -19.08 6.30
N TYR A 179 -6.97 -18.88 7.20
CA TYR A 179 -6.92 -17.93 8.30
C TYR A 179 -6.94 -18.65 9.64
N GLU A 180 -6.26 -18.10 10.63
CA GLU A 180 -6.43 -18.48 12.04
C GLU A 180 -7.03 -17.30 12.80
N LEU A 181 -8.13 -17.52 13.50
CA LEU A 181 -8.94 -16.48 14.14
C LEU A 181 -9.21 -16.81 15.59
N VAL A 182 -9.23 -15.77 16.43
CA VAL A 182 -9.83 -15.83 17.76
C VAL A 182 -11.23 -15.21 17.70
N THR A 183 -12.26 -16.01 17.95
CA THR A 183 -13.67 -15.59 17.93
C THR A 183 -14.01 -14.71 19.13
N CYS A 184 -15.22 -14.14 19.17
CA CYS A 184 -15.72 -13.39 20.34
C CYS A 184 -15.89 -14.26 21.60
N ALA A 185 -16.03 -15.58 21.45
CA ALA A 185 -16.02 -16.55 22.55
C ALA A 185 -14.60 -16.89 23.01
N GLY A 186 -13.57 -16.37 22.33
CA GLY A 186 -12.17 -16.70 22.57
C GLY A 186 -11.81 -18.12 22.13
N GLU A 187 -12.55 -18.69 21.19
CA GLU A 187 -12.19 -19.95 20.53
C GLU A 187 -11.21 -19.67 19.40
N VAL A 188 -10.26 -20.58 19.19
CA VAL A 188 -9.29 -20.48 18.08
C VAL A 188 -9.82 -21.33 16.93
N LEU A 189 -10.06 -20.72 15.78
CA LEU A 189 -10.56 -21.37 14.58
C LEU A 189 -9.51 -21.33 13.47
N GLN A 190 -9.26 -22.47 12.85
CA GLN A 190 -8.61 -22.55 11.57
C GLN A 190 -9.68 -22.55 10.47
N VAL A 191 -9.64 -21.56 9.59
CA VAL A 191 -10.63 -21.34 8.54
C VAL A 191 -9.99 -21.51 7.18
N THR A 192 -10.55 -22.42 6.39
CA THR A 192 -10.17 -22.78 5.02
C THR A 192 -11.44 -22.81 4.16
N PRO A 193 -11.34 -22.75 2.82
CA PRO A 193 -12.49 -22.93 1.94
C PRO A 193 -13.26 -24.24 2.19
N GLU A 194 -12.56 -25.29 2.64
CA GLU A 194 -13.13 -26.62 2.91
C GLU A 194 -13.74 -26.73 4.31
N SER A 195 -13.20 -26.02 5.31
CA SER A 195 -13.66 -26.10 6.70
C SER A 195 -14.86 -25.20 6.98
N ASP A 196 -14.83 -23.96 6.50
CA ASP A 196 -15.92 -22.99 6.64
C ASP A 196 -15.83 -21.98 5.49
N LYS A 197 -16.48 -22.35 4.38
CA LYS A 197 -16.49 -21.58 3.13
C LYS A 197 -17.06 -20.17 3.32
N GLU A 198 -18.14 -20.05 4.07
CA GLU A 198 -18.84 -18.77 4.25
C GLU A 198 -17.98 -17.80 5.07
N LEU A 199 -17.42 -18.26 6.19
CA LEU A 199 -16.51 -17.44 6.98
C LEU A 199 -15.25 -17.09 6.19
N PHE A 200 -14.66 -18.04 5.46
CA PHE A 200 -13.44 -17.81 4.67
C PHE A 200 -13.60 -16.65 3.68
N TYR A 201 -14.70 -16.62 2.92
CA TYR A 201 -14.92 -15.60 1.88
C TYR A 201 -15.55 -14.30 2.40
N THR A 202 -16.08 -14.27 3.63
CA THR A 202 -16.61 -13.06 4.28
C THR A 202 -15.59 -12.37 5.20
N LEU A 203 -14.44 -12.99 5.48
CA LEU A 203 -13.34 -12.36 6.21
C LEU A 203 -12.72 -11.16 5.47
N PRO A 204 -12.41 -11.24 4.17
CA PRO A 204 -11.96 -10.08 3.42
C PRO A 204 -12.97 -8.94 3.46
N TRP A 205 -12.50 -7.70 3.50
CA TRP A 205 -13.32 -6.48 3.63
C TRP A 205 -14.15 -6.36 4.93
N SER A 206 -14.06 -7.32 5.84
CA SER A 206 -14.76 -7.28 7.14
C SER A 206 -14.19 -6.24 8.10
N HIS A 207 -12.97 -5.75 7.83
CA HIS A 207 -12.22 -4.90 8.75
C HIS A 207 -12.09 -5.50 10.17
N GLY A 208 -12.11 -6.85 10.27
CA GLY A 208 -11.94 -7.59 11.53
C GLY A 208 -13.22 -7.76 12.36
N THR A 209 -14.41 -7.64 11.76
CA THR A 209 -15.68 -7.82 12.49
C THR A 209 -15.98 -9.27 12.86
N HIS A 210 -15.47 -10.24 12.09
CA HIS A 210 -15.72 -11.67 12.32
C HIS A 210 -14.81 -12.31 13.40
N GLY A 211 -13.77 -11.60 13.85
CA GLY A 211 -12.84 -12.11 14.86
C GLY A 211 -11.47 -11.43 14.79
N ILE A 212 -10.62 -11.75 15.76
CA ILE A 212 -9.22 -11.28 15.76
C ILE A 212 -8.40 -12.24 14.92
N LEU A 213 -7.96 -11.80 13.74
CA LEU A 213 -6.97 -12.54 12.94
C LEU A 213 -5.68 -12.69 13.74
N VAL A 214 -5.16 -13.91 13.83
CA VAL A 214 -3.90 -14.20 14.54
C VAL A 214 -2.83 -14.80 13.63
N ALA A 215 -3.20 -15.51 12.56
CA ALA A 215 -2.29 -15.93 11.50
C ALA A 215 -3.01 -16.06 10.16
N ALA A 216 -2.24 -16.03 9.07
CA ALA A 216 -2.72 -16.33 7.72
C ALA A 216 -1.65 -17.09 6.94
N THR A 217 -2.08 -18.06 6.13
CA THR A 217 -1.21 -18.81 5.21
C THR A 217 -1.40 -18.27 3.81
N LEU A 218 -0.35 -17.70 3.23
CA LEU A 218 -0.35 -17.10 1.90
C LEU A 218 0.42 -17.96 0.91
N ARG A 219 0.02 -17.97 -0.35
CA ARG A 219 0.82 -18.55 -1.45
C ARG A 219 2.10 -17.75 -1.68
N ILE A 220 3.16 -18.44 -2.08
CA ILE A 220 4.40 -17.84 -2.59
C ILE A 220 4.70 -18.34 -4.00
N ILE A 221 5.40 -17.51 -4.77
CA ILE A 221 5.85 -17.80 -6.14
C ILE A 221 7.33 -17.48 -6.27
N PRO A 222 8.06 -18.11 -7.23
CA PRO A 222 9.42 -17.72 -7.53
C PRO A 222 9.53 -16.25 -7.95
N ALA A 223 10.60 -15.59 -7.55
CA ALA A 223 10.91 -14.22 -7.90
C ALA A 223 12.33 -14.13 -8.48
N LYS A 224 12.51 -13.28 -9.50
CA LYS A 224 13.84 -12.95 -10.04
C LYS A 224 14.37 -11.66 -9.42
N PRO A 225 15.69 -11.41 -9.44
CA PRO A 225 16.29 -10.24 -8.80
C PRO A 225 15.93 -8.89 -9.45
N TYR A 226 15.48 -8.88 -10.70
CA TYR A 226 15.12 -7.67 -11.42
C TYR A 226 13.72 -7.74 -12.04
N VAL A 227 13.16 -6.56 -12.29
CA VAL A 227 11.96 -6.35 -13.10
C VAL A 227 12.36 -5.49 -14.30
N LYS A 228 12.08 -5.98 -15.51
CA LYS A 228 12.15 -5.21 -16.75
C LYS A 228 10.79 -4.58 -16.99
N LEU A 229 10.74 -3.25 -16.98
CA LEU A 229 9.55 -2.48 -17.30
C LEU A 229 9.60 -1.99 -18.73
N GLN A 230 8.49 -2.15 -19.43
CA GLN A 230 8.17 -1.48 -20.68
C GLN A 230 7.21 -0.32 -20.36
N LEU A 231 7.66 0.90 -20.61
CA LEU A 231 6.88 2.13 -20.47
C LEU A 231 6.30 2.52 -21.82
N SER A 232 5.04 2.93 -21.79
CA SER A 232 4.31 3.44 -22.95
C SER A 232 3.55 4.70 -22.54
N HIS A 233 3.94 5.84 -23.11
CA HIS A 233 3.26 7.11 -22.89
C HIS A 233 1.92 7.13 -23.64
N CYS A 234 0.94 7.78 -23.04
CA CYS A 234 -0.38 8.00 -23.62
C CYS A 234 -0.68 9.50 -23.61
N ALA A 235 -0.90 10.06 -24.80
CA ALA A 235 -1.19 11.48 -25.01
C ALA A 235 -2.67 11.85 -24.77
N ASP A 236 -3.53 10.85 -24.60
CA ASP A 236 -4.96 10.99 -24.38
C ASP A 236 -5.54 9.78 -23.63
N ARG A 237 -6.80 9.90 -23.21
CA ARG A 237 -7.53 8.88 -22.45
C ARG A 237 -7.88 7.64 -23.26
N ASP A 238 -8.11 7.81 -24.56
CA ASP A 238 -8.47 6.70 -25.45
C ASP A 238 -7.28 5.73 -25.55
N THR A 239 -6.11 6.26 -25.88
CA THR A 239 -4.85 5.53 -25.90
C THR A 239 -4.56 4.88 -24.55
N LEU A 240 -4.75 5.59 -23.44
CA LEU A 240 -4.56 5.04 -22.09
C LEU A 240 -5.45 3.81 -21.83
N CYS A 241 -6.75 3.92 -22.13
CA CYS A 241 -7.70 2.83 -21.91
C CYS A 241 -7.39 1.64 -22.82
N GLU A 242 -7.08 1.88 -24.09
CA GLU A 242 -6.70 0.84 -25.05
C GLU A 242 -5.42 0.11 -24.61
N GLN A 243 -4.39 0.84 -24.17
CA GLN A 243 -3.13 0.26 -23.71
C GLN A 243 -3.32 -0.59 -22.46
N LEU A 244 -4.09 -0.13 -21.47
CA LEU A 244 -4.39 -0.91 -20.26
C LEU A 244 -5.20 -2.18 -20.58
N GLN A 245 -6.22 -2.07 -21.43
CA GLN A 245 -7.03 -3.23 -21.86
C GLN A 245 -6.23 -4.22 -22.70
N SER A 246 -5.28 -3.74 -23.52
CA SER A 246 -4.37 -4.59 -24.29
C SER A 246 -3.37 -5.30 -23.37
N ALA A 247 -2.83 -4.58 -22.37
CA ALA A 247 -1.87 -5.14 -21.41
C ALA A 247 -2.46 -6.34 -20.68
N VAL A 248 -3.68 -6.24 -20.13
CA VAL A 248 -4.31 -7.34 -19.39
C VAL A 248 -4.72 -8.54 -20.25
N LYS A 249 -4.64 -8.44 -21.58
CA LYS A 249 -4.86 -9.56 -22.52
C LYS A 249 -3.55 -10.25 -22.92
N GLY A 250 -2.44 -9.52 -22.93
CA GLY A 250 -1.11 -10.03 -23.28
C GLY A 250 -0.53 -10.84 -22.13
N GLY A 251 -0.62 -12.17 -22.16
CA GLY A 251 -0.14 -13.04 -21.08
C GLY A 251 1.39 -13.13 -20.90
N ASP A 252 2.17 -12.24 -21.51
CA ASP A 252 3.65 -12.29 -21.57
C ASP A 252 4.36 -11.50 -20.46
N HIS A 253 3.62 -11.00 -19.47
CA HIS A 253 4.15 -10.22 -18.36
C HIS A 253 3.53 -10.57 -17.01
N GLU A 254 4.12 -10.03 -15.95
CA GLU A 254 3.67 -10.21 -14.57
C GLU A 254 2.93 -8.97 -14.06
N PHE A 255 3.43 -7.79 -14.40
CA PHE A 255 3.00 -6.53 -13.80
C PHE A 255 2.32 -5.62 -14.82
N VAL A 256 1.20 -5.00 -14.47
CA VAL A 256 0.47 -3.98 -15.23
C VAL A 256 0.08 -2.85 -14.30
N GLU A 257 0.47 -1.64 -14.64
CA GLU A 257 0.12 -0.42 -13.90
C GLU A 257 0.00 0.76 -14.86
N GLY A 258 -0.89 1.71 -14.57
CA GLY A 258 -0.95 3.01 -15.22
C GLY A 258 -0.79 4.14 -14.21
N LEU A 259 -0.12 5.21 -14.64
CA LEU A 259 -0.10 6.48 -13.92
C LEU A 259 -0.58 7.59 -14.85
N ALA A 260 -1.74 8.18 -14.55
CA ALA A 260 -2.23 9.35 -15.29
C ALA A 260 -1.84 10.63 -14.55
N PHE A 261 -0.97 11.43 -15.16
CA PHE A 261 -0.45 12.68 -14.57
C PHE A 261 -1.37 13.87 -14.83
N ASN A 262 -2.13 13.83 -15.92
CA ASN A 262 -3.18 14.77 -16.28
C ASN A 262 -4.05 14.16 -17.39
N ARG A 263 -5.01 14.93 -17.92
CA ARG A 263 -5.92 14.49 -18.98
C ARG A 263 -5.23 13.99 -20.26
N ASN A 264 -4.02 14.49 -20.55
CA ASN A 264 -3.31 14.28 -21.81
C ASN A 264 -1.91 13.66 -21.60
N SER A 265 -1.64 13.11 -20.42
CA SER A 265 -0.36 12.50 -20.13
C SER A 265 -0.54 11.40 -19.11
N ALA A 266 -0.36 10.17 -19.58
CA ALA A 266 -0.27 8.99 -18.73
C ALA A 266 0.88 8.11 -19.19
N VAL A 267 1.31 7.19 -18.32
CA VAL A 267 2.28 6.15 -18.65
C VAL A 267 1.69 4.81 -18.21
N VAL A 268 1.58 3.88 -19.16
CA VAL A 268 1.26 2.47 -18.89
C VAL A 268 2.57 1.70 -18.80
N MET A 269 2.66 0.83 -17.80
CA MET A 269 3.84 0.06 -17.46
C MET A 269 3.49 -1.42 -17.48
N LYS A 270 4.24 -2.18 -18.28
CA LYS A 270 4.22 -3.65 -18.25
C LYS A 270 5.53 -4.16 -17.71
N GLY A 271 5.51 -5.06 -16.74
CA GLY A 271 6.72 -5.57 -16.09
C GLY A 271 6.89 -7.07 -16.24
N THR A 272 8.13 -7.50 -16.46
CA THR A 272 8.52 -8.92 -16.47
C THR A 272 9.67 -9.17 -15.51
N PHE A 273 9.67 -10.31 -14.85
CA PHE A 273 10.83 -10.75 -14.07
C PHE A 273 12.06 -11.00 -14.96
N ALA A 274 13.24 -10.62 -14.49
CA ALA A 274 14.51 -10.77 -15.22
C ALA A 274 15.66 -11.16 -14.28
N ASP A 275 16.56 -12.01 -14.79
CA ASP A 275 17.74 -12.49 -14.04
C ASP A 275 18.85 -11.44 -13.97
N SER A 276 18.98 -10.62 -15.02
CA SER A 276 19.95 -9.52 -15.08
C SER A 276 19.44 -8.37 -15.96
N PRO A 277 19.88 -7.12 -15.72
CA PRO A 277 19.70 -6.04 -16.67
C PRO A 277 20.39 -6.34 -18.01
N LYS A 278 19.85 -5.80 -19.10
CA LYS A 278 20.50 -5.85 -20.41
C LYS A 278 21.36 -4.61 -20.64
N ASP A 279 22.49 -4.80 -21.30
CA ASP A 279 23.39 -3.70 -21.67
C ASP A 279 22.66 -2.66 -22.54
N GLY A 280 22.95 -1.39 -22.29
CA GLY A 280 22.36 -0.26 -23.01
C GLY A 280 20.92 0.08 -22.60
N VAL A 281 20.26 -0.72 -21.76
CA VAL A 281 18.93 -0.39 -21.20
C VAL A 281 19.10 0.38 -19.89
N PRO A 282 18.44 1.55 -19.71
CA PRO A 282 18.54 2.31 -18.48
C PRO A 282 18.13 1.53 -17.23
N PHE A 283 18.80 1.83 -16.12
CA PHE A 283 18.51 1.25 -14.81
C PHE A 283 17.91 2.32 -13.89
N LEU A 284 16.68 2.09 -13.45
CA LEU A 284 15.96 2.91 -12.48
C LEU A 284 16.30 2.45 -11.07
N SER A 285 16.79 3.39 -10.25
CA SER A 285 17.11 3.17 -8.84
C SER A 285 16.17 3.98 -7.96
N LEU A 286 15.74 3.35 -6.86
CA LEU A 286 15.06 3.98 -5.72
C LEU A 286 15.80 3.75 -4.40
N GLY A 287 16.83 2.90 -4.40
CA GLY A 287 17.58 2.51 -3.20
C GLY A 287 18.48 3.61 -2.62
N ARG A 288 18.84 4.65 -3.39
CA ARG A 288 19.69 5.74 -2.89
C ARG A 288 18.82 6.80 -2.23
N TRP A 289 19.30 7.37 -1.13
CA TRP A 289 18.52 8.38 -0.39
C TRP A 289 18.17 9.59 -1.27
N TYR A 290 19.05 9.95 -2.22
CA TYR A 290 18.85 11.08 -3.13
C TYR A 290 18.16 10.74 -4.47
N ASP A 291 17.73 9.48 -4.67
CA ASP A 291 16.99 9.10 -5.89
C ASP A 291 15.67 9.86 -6.01
N ARG A 292 15.28 10.18 -7.25
CA ARG A 292 13.99 10.81 -7.56
C ARG A 292 12.82 9.90 -7.18
N TRP A 293 11.67 10.49 -6.87
CA TRP A 293 10.43 9.74 -6.68
C TRP A 293 10.03 8.97 -7.95
N PHE A 294 9.53 7.74 -7.79
CA PHE A 294 9.22 6.82 -8.88
C PHE A 294 8.31 7.44 -9.95
N PHE A 295 7.15 7.98 -9.55
CA PHE A 295 6.21 8.60 -10.48
C PHE A 295 6.83 9.73 -11.31
N LYS A 296 7.78 10.49 -10.74
CA LYS A 296 8.53 11.54 -11.44
C LYS A 296 9.67 11.01 -12.31
N GLN A 297 10.15 9.79 -12.09
CA GLN A 297 11.12 9.15 -12.98
C GLN A 297 10.40 8.62 -14.24
N VAL A 298 9.29 7.90 -14.06
CA VAL A 298 8.53 7.35 -15.20
C VAL A 298 7.84 8.42 -16.04
N GLU A 299 7.35 9.51 -15.42
CA GLU A 299 6.86 10.70 -16.15
C GLU A 299 7.92 11.29 -17.09
N ALA A 300 9.19 11.24 -16.70
CA ALA A 300 10.29 11.83 -17.47
C ALA A 300 10.80 10.94 -18.59
N ILE A 301 10.78 9.60 -18.40
CA ILE A 301 11.22 8.64 -19.42
C ILE A 301 10.18 8.54 -20.55
N LYS A 302 8.88 8.62 -20.21
CA LYS A 302 7.74 8.49 -21.12
C LYS A 302 7.64 7.12 -21.80
N ASP A 303 8.58 6.78 -22.68
CA ASP A 303 8.59 5.56 -23.49
C ASP A 303 9.92 4.83 -23.37
N GLY A 304 9.86 3.50 -23.45
CA GLY A 304 11.05 2.65 -23.56
C GLY A 304 11.15 1.59 -22.47
N GLN A 305 12.31 0.95 -22.41
CA GLN A 305 12.59 -0.12 -21.46
C GLN A 305 13.49 0.37 -20.35
N VAL A 306 13.23 -0.09 -19.14
CA VAL A 306 14.07 0.15 -17.97
C VAL A 306 14.13 -1.08 -17.08
N TYR A 307 15.20 -1.23 -16.33
CA TYR A 307 15.33 -2.25 -15.30
C TYR A 307 15.26 -1.63 -13.92
N MET A 308 14.66 -2.36 -12.99
CA MET A 308 14.67 -2.07 -11.55
C MET A 308 15.04 -3.34 -10.79
N ARG A 309 15.61 -3.20 -9.58
CA ARG A 309 15.66 -4.34 -8.67
C ARG A 309 14.24 -4.69 -8.20
N THR A 310 13.97 -5.97 -8.02
CA THR A 310 12.63 -6.44 -7.65
C THR A 310 12.17 -5.87 -6.30
N ASP A 311 13.04 -5.81 -5.29
CA ASP A 311 12.70 -5.20 -4.00
C ASP A 311 12.33 -3.71 -4.13
N GLU A 312 13.02 -2.98 -5.02
CA GLU A 312 12.73 -1.57 -5.28
C GLU A 312 11.44 -1.39 -6.08
N TYR A 313 11.13 -2.30 -7.01
CA TYR A 313 9.89 -2.26 -7.78
C TYR A 313 8.66 -2.58 -6.93
N LEU A 314 8.74 -3.61 -6.08
CA LEU A 314 7.65 -4.00 -5.19
C LEU A 314 7.33 -2.92 -4.14
N HIS A 315 8.27 -2.01 -3.86
CA HIS A 315 8.08 -0.91 -2.91
C HIS A 315 8.20 0.49 -3.54
N ARG A 316 7.94 0.57 -4.85
CA ARG A 316 8.24 1.77 -5.67
C ARG A 316 7.50 3.04 -5.23
N HIS A 317 6.31 2.90 -4.64
CA HIS A 317 5.51 4.03 -4.18
C HIS A 317 5.79 4.45 -2.72
N SER A 318 6.54 3.66 -1.93
CA SER A 318 6.81 3.96 -0.52
C SER A 318 7.52 5.30 -0.31
N LYS A 319 8.55 5.59 -1.12
CA LYS A 319 9.41 6.77 -0.93
C LYS A 319 8.66 8.10 -0.96
N SER A 320 7.60 8.19 -1.76
CA SER A 320 6.76 9.38 -1.93
C SER A 320 5.32 9.19 -1.47
N ILE A 321 4.98 8.03 -0.91
CA ILE A 321 3.61 7.61 -0.60
C ILE A 321 2.74 7.84 -1.85
N PHE A 322 3.06 7.11 -2.93
CA PHE A 322 2.65 7.37 -4.31
C PHE A 322 3.17 8.73 -4.80
N TRP A 323 2.48 9.82 -4.43
CA TRP A 323 2.87 11.22 -4.66
C TRP A 323 2.33 12.14 -3.56
N GLU A 324 1.73 11.61 -2.49
CA GLU A 324 1.16 12.39 -1.39
C GLU A 324 2.21 13.36 -0.79
N LEU A 325 3.46 12.89 -0.71
CA LEU A 325 4.57 13.67 -0.19
C LEU A 325 4.84 14.93 -1.02
N SER A 326 4.42 14.99 -2.29
CA SER A 326 4.53 16.19 -3.12
C SER A 326 3.61 17.33 -2.65
N TYR A 327 2.49 17.02 -1.99
CA TYR A 327 1.58 18.02 -1.44
C TYR A 327 1.99 18.45 -0.03
N LEU A 328 2.58 17.53 0.73
CA LEU A 328 3.11 17.80 2.07
C LEU A 328 4.45 18.54 2.00
N GLN A 329 5.27 18.21 1.00
CA GLN A 329 6.62 18.70 0.83
C GLN A 329 6.95 18.93 -0.66
N PRO A 330 6.44 20.03 -1.28
CA PRO A 330 6.59 20.28 -2.71
C PRO A 330 8.05 20.34 -3.20
N TRP A 331 8.96 20.86 -2.37
CA TRP A 331 10.41 20.89 -2.63
C TRP A 331 11.12 19.55 -2.41
N GLY A 332 10.42 18.53 -1.93
CA GLY A 332 10.97 17.24 -1.50
C GLY A 332 11.68 16.46 -2.59
N ASN A 333 11.38 16.77 -3.85
CA ASN A 333 12.00 16.17 -5.01
C ASN A 333 12.87 17.16 -5.81
N THR A 334 13.37 18.23 -5.18
CA THR A 334 14.43 19.05 -5.76
C THR A 334 15.79 18.38 -5.53
N PRO A 335 16.79 18.55 -6.42
CA PRO A 335 18.11 17.97 -6.22
C PRO A 335 18.73 18.33 -4.86
N LEU A 336 18.66 19.61 -4.48
CA LEU A 336 19.22 20.09 -3.21
C LEU A 336 18.57 19.41 -2.00
N PHE A 337 17.23 19.35 -1.96
CA PHE A 337 16.52 18.69 -0.87
C PHE A 337 16.89 17.21 -0.80
N ARG A 338 16.88 16.50 -1.94
CA ARG A 338 17.19 15.08 -2.00
C ARG A 338 18.60 14.76 -1.49
N TYR A 339 19.59 15.58 -1.85
CA TYR A 339 20.96 15.37 -1.39
C TYR A 339 21.14 15.65 0.11
N LEU A 340 20.51 16.71 0.63
CA LEU A 340 20.70 17.11 2.04
C LEU A 340 19.78 16.37 3.02
N LEU A 341 18.53 16.12 2.63
CA LEU A 341 17.43 15.69 3.50
C LEU A 341 16.64 14.50 2.94
N GLY A 342 17.01 13.97 1.76
CA GLY A 342 16.31 12.83 1.14
C GLY A 342 16.34 11.54 1.96
N TRP A 343 17.30 11.39 2.88
CA TRP A 343 17.45 10.24 3.78
C TRP A 343 16.41 10.16 4.91
N VAL A 344 15.60 11.22 5.06
CA VAL A 344 14.42 11.24 5.94
C VAL A 344 13.25 10.49 5.30
N ASN A 345 13.27 10.26 3.98
CA ASN A 345 12.24 9.50 3.26
C ASN A 345 12.60 8.00 3.13
N PRO A 346 11.61 7.09 3.12
CA PRO A 346 10.18 7.33 3.31
C PRO A 346 9.87 7.82 4.74
N LEU A 347 8.91 8.74 4.87
CA LEU A 347 8.43 9.19 6.17
C LEU A 347 7.69 8.05 6.86
N ASN A 348 7.98 7.82 8.14
CA ASN A 348 7.17 6.93 8.96
C ASN A 348 5.79 7.57 9.19
N ILE A 349 4.76 7.03 8.52
CA ILE A 349 3.41 7.59 8.52
C ILE A 349 2.85 7.65 9.95
N ALA A 350 3.14 6.63 10.77
CA ALA A 350 2.66 6.61 12.15
C ALA A 350 3.31 7.69 13.01
N LEU A 351 4.60 8.00 12.80
CA LEU A 351 5.26 9.11 13.49
C LEU A 351 4.68 10.45 13.03
N VAL A 352 4.53 10.67 11.73
CA VAL A 352 3.92 11.90 11.20
C VAL A 352 2.55 12.13 11.85
N LYS A 353 1.67 11.11 11.86
CA LYS A 353 0.36 11.19 12.49
C LYS A 353 0.40 11.42 14.00
N SER A 354 1.45 10.98 14.70
CA SER A 354 1.58 11.14 16.16
C SER A 354 1.87 12.56 16.59
N TYR A 355 2.68 13.26 15.80
CA TYR A 355 3.14 14.60 16.13
C TYR A 355 2.33 15.69 15.42
N GLN A 356 1.53 15.33 14.41
CA GLN A 356 0.68 16.25 13.65
C GLN A 356 -0.39 16.90 14.57
N PRO A 357 -0.40 18.25 14.72
CA PRO A 357 -1.38 18.96 15.52
C PRO A 357 -2.77 18.75 14.95
N GLU A 358 -3.77 18.75 15.83
CA GLU A 358 -5.16 18.48 15.44
C GLU A 358 -5.64 19.41 14.31
N PHE A 359 -5.27 20.70 14.33
CA PHE A 359 -5.65 21.64 13.27
C PHE A 359 -5.06 21.26 11.91
N THR A 360 -3.81 20.79 11.86
CA THR A 360 -3.18 20.34 10.61
C THR A 360 -3.75 19.01 10.12
N MET A 361 -4.17 18.13 11.02
CA MET A 361 -4.87 16.89 10.67
C MET A 361 -6.25 17.18 10.10
N ARG A 362 -7.03 18.05 10.75
CA ARG A 362 -8.34 18.49 10.25
C ARG A 362 -8.23 19.18 8.90
N TYR A 363 -7.25 20.09 8.74
CA TYR A 363 -6.97 20.71 7.45
C TYR A 363 -6.65 19.68 6.38
N TYR A 364 -5.77 18.72 6.68
CA TYR A 364 -5.46 17.62 5.77
C TYR A 364 -6.71 16.84 5.35
N CYS A 365 -7.61 16.51 6.27
CA CYS A 365 -8.87 15.83 5.98
C CYS A 365 -9.87 16.70 5.20
N ASP A 366 -9.84 18.03 5.37
CA ASP A 366 -10.76 18.96 4.69
C ASP A 366 -10.35 19.24 3.24
N VAL A 367 -9.06 19.13 2.89
CA VAL A 367 -8.54 19.55 1.56
C VAL A 367 -8.00 18.42 0.68
N ASN A 368 -7.76 17.22 1.24
CA ASN A 368 -7.27 16.08 0.48
C ASN A 368 -8.39 15.11 0.12
N VAL A 369 -8.27 14.57 -1.07
CA VAL A 369 -9.08 13.46 -1.59
C VAL A 369 -8.21 12.23 -1.60
N ILE A 370 -8.73 11.17 -0.96
CA ILE A 370 -8.19 9.82 -1.01
C ILE A 370 -9.37 8.95 -1.41
N GLN A 371 -9.38 8.47 -2.65
CA GLN A 371 -10.51 7.74 -3.18
C GLN A 371 -10.09 6.69 -4.18
N ASP A 372 -10.54 5.46 -3.92
CA ASP A 372 -10.34 4.31 -4.77
C ASP A 372 -11.67 3.95 -5.42
N TYR A 373 -11.63 3.64 -6.71
CA TYR A 373 -12.82 3.28 -7.48
C TYR A 373 -12.57 1.96 -8.18
N LEU A 374 -13.30 0.94 -7.75
CA LEU A 374 -13.24 -0.40 -8.31
C LEU A 374 -14.33 -0.54 -9.36
N ILE A 375 -13.97 -0.44 -10.64
CA ILE A 375 -14.92 -0.43 -11.76
C ILE A 375 -14.50 -1.43 -12.83
N PRO A 376 -15.43 -1.91 -13.68
CA PRO A 376 -15.04 -2.66 -14.87
C PRO A 376 -14.08 -1.83 -15.73
N ILE A 377 -13.02 -2.44 -16.26
CA ILE A 377 -12.00 -1.71 -17.03
C ILE A 377 -12.56 -1.03 -18.28
N THR A 378 -13.69 -1.53 -18.81
CA THR A 378 -14.43 -0.94 -19.94
C THR A 378 -15.05 0.41 -19.61
N GLU A 379 -15.36 0.66 -18.33
CA GLU A 379 -15.95 1.91 -17.83
C GLU A 379 -14.91 2.96 -17.41
N LEU A 380 -13.61 2.67 -17.63
CA LEU A 380 -12.53 3.53 -17.18
C LEU A 380 -12.61 4.94 -17.77
N LYS A 381 -12.86 5.08 -19.07
CA LYS A 381 -12.89 6.39 -19.74
C LYS A 381 -14.00 7.31 -19.17
N PRO A 382 -15.29 6.89 -19.14
CA PRO A 382 -16.35 7.68 -18.48
C PRO A 382 -16.01 8.06 -17.04
N MET A 383 -15.40 7.15 -16.27
CA MET A 383 -15.01 7.44 -14.89
C MET A 383 -13.89 8.47 -14.77
N LEU A 384 -12.91 8.43 -15.68
CA LEU A 384 -11.85 9.43 -15.76
C LEU A 384 -12.40 10.80 -16.15
N ASP A 385 -13.37 10.85 -17.09
CA ASP A 385 -14.08 12.06 -17.48
C ASP A 385 -14.85 12.68 -16.32
N LEU A 386 -15.67 11.89 -15.63
CA LEU A 386 -16.46 12.32 -14.47
C LEU A 386 -15.57 12.85 -13.33
N GLY A 387 -14.52 12.11 -12.96
CA GLY A 387 -13.64 12.53 -11.87
C GLY A 387 -12.79 13.76 -12.22
N ASP A 388 -12.52 14.02 -13.50
CA ASP A 388 -11.88 15.27 -13.93
C ASP A 388 -12.82 16.47 -13.79
N GLU A 389 -14.08 16.30 -14.17
CA GLU A 389 -15.12 17.33 -14.01
C GLU A 389 -15.34 17.66 -12.54
N ALA A 390 -15.59 16.62 -11.72
CA ALA A 390 -15.96 16.75 -10.32
C ALA A 390 -14.80 17.14 -9.40
N LEU A 391 -13.62 16.52 -9.56
CA LEU A 391 -12.52 16.63 -8.61
C LEU A 391 -11.30 17.35 -9.20
N GLY A 392 -10.95 17.04 -10.45
CA GLY A 392 -9.75 17.58 -11.10
C GLY A 392 -8.44 17.18 -10.39
N VAL A 393 -8.44 16.06 -9.66
CA VAL A 393 -7.30 15.56 -8.87
C VAL A 393 -6.42 14.64 -9.71
N TYR A 394 -5.13 14.93 -9.71
CA TYR A 394 -4.06 14.18 -10.35
C TYR A 394 -2.77 14.23 -9.51
N PRO A 395 -1.87 13.24 -9.64
CA PRO A 395 -1.97 12.04 -10.48
C PRO A 395 -3.07 11.04 -10.06
N ILE A 396 -3.35 10.07 -10.95
CA ILE A 396 -4.29 8.95 -10.73
C ILE A 396 -3.51 7.65 -10.89
N TRP A 397 -3.65 6.75 -9.94
CA TRP A 397 -3.12 5.39 -9.99
C TRP A 397 -4.15 4.49 -10.66
N LEU A 398 -3.72 3.67 -11.60
CA LEU A 398 -4.58 2.80 -12.39
C LEU A 398 -4.05 1.38 -12.30
N CYS A 399 -4.77 0.51 -11.61
CA CYS A 399 -4.30 -0.84 -11.32
C CYS A 399 -5.35 -1.89 -11.70
N PRO A 400 -5.18 -2.58 -12.84
CA PRO A 400 -6.13 -3.62 -13.24
C PRO A 400 -6.09 -4.82 -12.30
N TYR A 401 -7.26 -5.40 -12.03
CA TYR A 401 -7.37 -6.60 -11.22
C TYR A 401 -8.49 -7.53 -11.69
N LEU A 402 -8.28 -8.83 -11.48
CA LEU A 402 -9.32 -9.85 -11.66
C LEU A 402 -9.96 -10.15 -10.31
N ASN A 403 -11.28 -10.31 -10.27
CA ASN A 403 -11.95 -10.82 -9.08
C ASN A 403 -12.16 -12.34 -9.20
N LYS A 404 -11.29 -13.14 -8.58
CA LYS A 404 -11.39 -14.61 -8.64
C LYS A 404 -12.48 -15.18 -7.75
N HIS A 405 -13.03 -14.37 -6.85
CA HIS A 405 -14.07 -14.74 -5.91
C HIS A 405 -15.48 -14.28 -6.37
N HIS A 406 -15.68 -14.07 -7.68
CA HIS A 406 -16.95 -13.60 -8.26
C HIS A 406 -18.15 -14.54 -8.03
N GLU A 407 -17.94 -15.84 -7.78
CA GLU A 407 -19.02 -16.83 -7.53
C GLU A 407 -19.35 -17.01 -6.04
N VAL A 408 -18.57 -16.44 -5.13
CA VAL A 408 -18.74 -16.65 -3.69
C VAL A 408 -19.30 -15.40 -3.01
N VAL A 409 -20.06 -15.61 -1.94
CA VAL A 409 -20.55 -14.52 -1.10
C VAL A 409 -19.35 -13.89 -0.41
N SER A 410 -19.07 -12.62 -0.71
CA SER A 410 -17.97 -11.87 -0.11
C SER A 410 -18.39 -10.42 0.06
N ILE A 411 -17.92 -9.71 1.07
CA ILE A 411 -18.42 -8.33 1.34
C ILE A 411 -18.24 -7.40 0.12
N HIS A 412 -17.19 -7.62 -0.68
CA HIS A 412 -16.99 -6.95 -1.97
C HIS A 412 -17.61 -7.76 -3.12
N HIS A 413 -18.84 -7.39 -3.53
CA HIS A 413 -19.54 -8.03 -4.63
C HIS A 413 -19.39 -7.22 -5.93
N PRO A 414 -18.70 -7.74 -6.96
CA PRO A 414 -18.68 -7.13 -8.27
C PRO A 414 -20.08 -7.16 -8.90
N HIS A 415 -20.38 -6.17 -9.76
CA HIS A 415 -21.67 -6.11 -10.46
C HIS A 415 -21.89 -7.31 -11.42
N SER A 416 -20.81 -7.91 -11.93
CA SER A 416 -20.86 -9.05 -12.83
C SER A 416 -20.49 -10.35 -12.12
N LYS A 417 -21.17 -11.43 -12.51
CA LYS A 417 -20.79 -12.81 -12.15
C LYS A 417 -19.85 -13.46 -13.17
N ASP A 418 -19.51 -12.76 -14.25
CA ASP A 418 -18.58 -13.26 -15.25
C ASP A 418 -17.15 -13.19 -14.71
N LYS A 419 -16.50 -14.36 -14.69
CA LYS A 419 -15.15 -14.59 -14.20
C LYS A 419 -14.07 -13.87 -14.98
N ASP A 420 -14.35 -13.55 -16.25
CA ASP A 420 -13.39 -12.98 -17.18
C ASP A 420 -13.47 -11.44 -17.22
N VAL A 421 -14.36 -10.84 -16.41
CA VAL A 421 -14.44 -9.38 -16.27
C VAL A 421 -13.22 -8.86 -15.54
N MET A 422 -12.41 -8.09 -16.26
CA MET A 422 -11.33 -7.32 -15.69
C MET A 422 -11.87 -6.03 -15.06
N TYR A 423 -11.47 -5.79 -13.83
CA TYR A 423 -11.72 -4.54 -13.12
C TYR A 423 -10.46 -3.68 -13.09
N ILE A 424 -10.60 -2.42 -12.70
CA ILE A 424 -9.49 -1.52 -12.45
C ILE A 424 -9.76 -0.71 -11.21
N ASP A 425 -8.74 -0.58 -10.36
CA ASP A 425 -8.70 0.43 -9.32
C ASP A 425 -8.21 1.75 -9.92
N ALA A 426 -9.04 2.78 -9.83
CA ALA A 426 -8.71 4.14 -10.21
C ALA A 426 -8.55 5.04 -8.98
N ALA A 427 -7.39 4.95 -8.33
CA ALA A 427 -7.11 5.69 -7.09
C ALA A 427 -6.70 7.15 -7.36
N ARG A 428 -7.41 8.07 -6.72
CA ARG A 428 -7.13 9.51 -6.72
C ARG A 428 -6.63 9.91 -5.35
N LEU A 429 -5.38 10.36 -5.31
CA LEU A 429 -4.71 10.83 -4.10
C LEU A 429 -4.26 12.26 -4.34
N GLY A 430 -4.75 13.21 -3.56
CA GLY A 430 -4.18 14.55 -3.54
C GLY A 430 -5.12 15.68 -3.16
N LYS A 431 -4.58 16.89 -3.23
CA LYS A 431 -5.33 18.11 -2.94
C LYS A 431 -6.32 18.40 -4.04
N TRP A 432 -7.52 18.72 -3.61
CA TRP A 432 -8.57 19.07 -4.52
C TRP A 432 -8.43 20.53 -5.06
N VAL A 433 -8.92 20.78 -6.29
CA VAL A 433 -8.58 21.98 -7.07
C VAL A 433 -9.79 22.89 -7.43
N ARG A 434 -11.06 22.42 -7.44
CA ARG A 434 -12.21 23.09 -8.14
C ARG A 434 -13.56 23.31 -7.38
N GLY A 435 -13.75 24.37 -6.58
CA GLY A 435 -15.06 24.71 -5.93
C GLY A 435 -15.78 23.79 -4.86
N PHE A 436 -16.06 22.49 -5.09
CA PHE A 436 -16.28 21.38 -4.11
C PHE A 436 -16.09 21.74 -2.63
N ASN A 437 -17.23 21.68 -1.95
CA ASN A 437 -17.34 21.82 -0.53
C ASN A 437 -17.91 20.50 -0.01
N PRO A 438 -17.14 19.67 0.73
CA PRO A 438 -17.62 18.37 1.20
C PRO A 438 -18.82 18.48 2.17
N ARG A 439 -19.15 19.69 2.64
CA ARG A 439 -20.32 19.99 3.50
C ARG A 439 -21.52 20.56 2.74
N LYS A 440 -21.40 20.79 1.43
CA LYS A 440 -22.48 21.22 0.54
C LYS A 440 -22.49 20.27 -0.67
N PRO A 441 -23.18 19.12 -0.54
CA PRO A 441 -23.27 18.13 -1.61
C PRO A 441 -23.93 18.69 -2.87
#